data_AF-V4UQI0-F1
#
_entry.id   AF-V4UQI0-F1
#
_cell.length_a   1.000
_cell.length_b   1.000
_cell.length_c   1.000
_cell.angle_alpha   90.00
_cell.angle_beta   90.00
_cell.angle_gamma   90.00
#
_symmetry.space_group_name_H-M   'P 1'
#
loop_
_entity.id
_entity.type
_entity.pdbx_description
1 polymer ?
#
loop_
_entity_poly.entity_id
_entity_poly.type
_entity_poly.pdbx_seq_one_letter_code
_entity_poly.pdbx_strand_id
1 'polypeptide(L)'
;MEDNECRDGGKKVRLAIMELANMISVPMSLTAAIRLHVPDAIWQGGANTPLSASQILTRILPSGGGDAENLQRILRLLTSYGVFSEHREFGGERKYSLTEIGKSLVTDAEGLSYAPYVLQHHQDALMSAWPLVHEAVLDPTIEPFVKVHGEPAYSYYGKKPEMNGLMRKAMSGVSVPFMTSVLDGYDGFKGVKRLVDVGGSAGDCLRMILQKHPFICEGINFDLPEVVAEAPSIPGVTHIGGDMFKSIPAADAIFMKVHHF
;
A
#
# COMPACT_ATOMS: atom_id res chain seq x y z
N MET A 1 16.49 -22.65 -39.65
CA MET A 1 16.41 -22.40 -38.19
C MET A 1 15.99 -20.94 -37.93
N GLU A 2 16.45 -19.98 -38.73
CA GLU A 2 16.06 -18.55 -38.66
C GLU A 2 14.55 -18.26 -38.84
N ASP A 3 13.85 -18.99 -39.73
CA ASP A 3 12.39 -18.81 -39.93
C ASP A 3 11.53 -19.19 -38.72
N ASN A 4 12.03 -20.08 -37.85
CA ASN A 4 11.31 -20.51 -36.66
C ASN A 4 11.48 -19.51 -35.51
N GLU A 5 12.65 -18.88 -35.38
CA GLU A 5 12.92 -17.83 -34.40
C GLU A 5 12.15 -16.54 -34.74
N CYS A 6 12.06 -16.17 -36.03
CA CYS A 6 11.29 -15.00 -36.46
C CYS A 6 9.78 -15.18 -36.24
N ARG A 7 9.25 -16.40 -36.44
CA ARG A 7 7.85 -16.76 -36.13
C ARG A 7 7.55 -16.82 -34.63
N ASP A 8 8.48 -17.33 -33.82
CA ASP A 8 8.34 -17.40 -32.37
C ASP A 8 8.45 -16.01 -31.72
N GLY A 9 9.35 -15.16 -32.22
CA GLY A 9 9.44 -13.74 -31.83
C GLY A 9 8.15 -12.97 -32.08
N GLY A 10 7.53 -13.14 -33.26
CA GLY A 10 6.24 -12.53 -33.58
C GLY A 10 5.09 -13.00 -32.68
N LYS A 11 5.11 -14.26 -32.21
CA LYS A 11 4.12 -14.78 -31.24
C LYS A 11 4.33 -14.20 -29.85
N LYS A 12 5.58 -14.12 -29.37
CA LYS A 12 5.93 -13.52 -28.07
C LYS A 12 5.51 -12.05 -27.99
N VAL A 13 5.76 -11.28 -29.04
CA VAL A 13 5.33 -9.87 -29.12
C VAL A 13 3.81 -9.73 -29.05
N ARG A 14 3.06 -10.60 -29.76
CA ARG A 14 1.59 -10.60 -29.70
C ARG A 14 1.04 -10.93 -28.31
N LEU A 15 1.66 -11.89 -27.62
CA LEU A 15 1.27 -12.22 -26.25
C LEU A 15 1.56 -11.05 -25.30
N ALA A 16 2.73 -10.43 -25.41
CA ALA A 16 3.12 -9.30 -24.57
C ALA A 16 2.18 -8.09 -24.73
N ILE A 17 1.81 -7.71 -25.96
CA ILE A 17 0.89 -6.58 -26.16
C ILE A 17 -0.53 -6.89 -25.66
N MET A 18 -0.97 -8.15 -25.78
CA MET A 18 -2.25 -8.58 -25.21
C MET A 18 -2.22 -8.56 -23.68
N GLU A 19 -1.10 -8.94 -23.05
CA GLU A 19 -0.92 -8.86 -21.61
C GLU A 19 -0.98 -7.40 -21.13
N LEU A 20 -0.24 -6.49 -21.77
CA LEU A 20 -0.27 -5.05 -21.46
C LEU A 20 -1.69 -4.47 -21.59
N ALA A 21 -2.40 -4.79 -22.68
CA ALA A 21 -3.75 -4.29 -22.92
C ALA A 21 -4.77 -4.77 -21.86
N ASN A 22 -4.53 -5.94 -21.25
CA ASN A 22 -5.42 -6.53 -20.24
C ASN A 22 -4.89 -6.40 -18.81
N MET A 23 -3.77 -5.70 -18.60
CA MET A 23 -3.08 -5.63 -17.32
C MET A 23 -3.94 -5.05 -16.21
N ILE A 24 -4.93 -4.20 -16.54
CA ILE A 24 -5.92 -3.66 -15.59
C ILE A 24 -6.69 -4.76 -14.83
N SER A 25 -6.84 -5.95 -15.41
CA SER A 25 -7.53 -7.07 -14.75
C SER A 25 -6.84 -7.51 -13.45
N VAL A 26 -5.52 -7.35 -13.34
CA VAL A 26 -4.72 -7.77 -12.19
C VAL A 26 -4.97 -6.91 -10.96
N PRO A 27 -4.72 -5.58 -10.96
CA PRO A 27 -4.98 -4.73 -9.80
C PRO A 27 -6.47 -4.66 -9.44
N MET A 28 -7.38 -4.78 -10.42
CA MET A 28 -8.82 -4.81 -10.15
C MET A 28 -9.25 -6.12 -9.48
N SER A 29 -8.66 -7.25 -9.87
CA SER A 29 -8.89 -8.53 -9.18
C SER A 29 -8.32 -8.51 -7.77
N LEU A 30 -7.15 -7.90 -7.57
CA LEU A 30 -6.54 -7.71 -6.26
C LEU A 30 -7.43 -6.85 -5.36
N THR A 31 -7.92 -5.73 -5.90
CA THR A 31 -8.88 -4.83 -5.24
C THR A 31 -10.15 -5.59 -4.85
N ALA A 32 -10.68 -6.44 -5.73
CA ALA A 32 -11.85 -7.26 -5.44
C ALA A 32 -11.59 -8.25 -4.30
N ALA A 33 -10.45 -8.96 -4.33
CA ALA A 33 -10.06 -9.90 -3.26
C ALA A 33 -9.92 -9.18 -1.91
N ILE A 34 -9.34 -7.98 -1.90
CA ILE A 34 -9.22 -7.14 -0.71
C ILE A 34 -10.58 -6.68 -0.20
N ARG A 35 -11.46 -6.16 -1.07
CA ARG A 35 -12.81 -5.69 -0.68
C ARG A 35 -13.69 -6.84 -0.15
N LEU A 36 -13.44 -8.06 -0.62
CA LEU A 36 -14.07 -9.27 -0.12
C LEU A 36 -13.40 -9.82 1.16
N HIS A 37 -12.35 -9.18 1.69
CA HIS A 37 -11.61 -9.67 2.85
C HIS A 37 -11.04 -11.09 2.68
N VAL A 38 -10.70 -11.48 1.45
CA VAL A 38 -10.16 -12.81 1.13
C VAL A 38 -8.88 -13.12 1.90
N PRO A 39 -7.87 -12.22 1.98
CA PRO A 39 -6.66 -12.52 2.74
C PRO A 39 -6.92 -12.78 4.22
N ASP A 40 -7.71 -11.92 4.86
CA ASP A 40 -8.10 -12.09 6.27
C ASP A 40 -8.90 -13.38 6.49
N ALA A 41 -9.81 -13.72 5.56
CA ALA A 41 -10.59 -14.94 5.62
C ALA A 41 -9.72 -16.20 5.53
N ILE A 42 -8.67 -16.22 4.71
CA ILE A 42 -7.72 -17.35 4.66
C ILE A 42 -6.92 -17.43 5.96
N TRP A 43 -6.43 -16.28 6.45
CA TRP A 43 -5.60 -16.19 7.66
C TRP A 43 -6.38 -16.34 8.98
N GLN A 44 -7.72 -16.39 8.93
CA GLN A 44 -8.56 -16.50 10.12
C GLN A 44 -8.08 -17.62 11.06
N GLY A 45 -7.80 -17.26 12.31
CA GLY A 45 -7.22 -18.17 13.31
C GLY A 45 -5.70 -18.22 13.34
N GLY A 46 -5.01 -17.35 12.58
CA GLY A 46 -3.55 -17.24 12.57
C GLY A 46 -2.84 -18.33 11.76
N ALA A 47 -3.57 -19.11 10.96
CA ALA A 47 -3.04 -20.23 10.21
C ALA A 47 -3.26 -20.04 8.70
N ASN A 48 -2.24 -20.34 7.90
CA ASN A 48 -2.29 -20.26 6.44
C ASN A 48 -2.73 -21.58 5.79
N THR A 49 -3.71 -22.25 6.39
CA THR A 49 -4.19 -23.55 5.91
C THR A 49 -4.83 -23.39 4.53
N PRO A 50 -4.51 -24.22 3.52
CA PRO A 50 -5.14 -24.13 2.21
C PRO A 50 -6.66 -24.33 2.26
N LEU A 51 -7.43 -23.43 1.65
CA LEU A 51 -8.89 -23.46 1.61
C LEU A 51 -9.41 -23.45 0.17
N SER A 52 -10.51 -24.16 -0.09
CA SER A 52 -11.22 -24.04 -1.36
C SER A 52 -11.97 -22.71 -1.46
N ALA A 53 -12.33 -22.30 -2.68
CA ALA A 53 -13.07 -21.05 -2.89
C ALA A 53 -14.42 -21.05 -2.16
N SER A 54 -15.09 -22.20 -2.05
CA SER A 54 -16.34 -22.33 -1.29
C SER A 54 -16.11 -22.12 0.21
N GLN A 55 -15.04 -22.70 0.78
CA GLN A 55 -14.67 -22.51 2.19
C GLN A 55 -14.32 -21.05 2.49
N ILE A 56 -13.57 -20.38 1.62
CA ILE A 56 -13.26 -18.95 1.74
C ILE A 56 -14.55 -18.13 1.69
N LEU A 57 -15.44 -18.43 0.74
CA LEU A 57 -16.70 -17.72 0.57
C LEU A 57 -17.61 -17.87 1.80
N THR A 58 -17.68 -19.04 2.44
CA THR A 58 -18.42 -19.24 3.70
C THR A 58 -17.88 -18.38 4.84
N ARG A 59 -16.57 -18.10 4.86
CA ARG A 59 -15.98 -17.19 5.88
C ARG A 59 -16.33 -15.73 5.60
N ILE A 60 -16.37 -15.33 4.34
CA ILE A 60 -16.65 -13.94 3.92
C ILE A 60 -18.14 -13.62 3.98
N LEU A 61 -18.99 -14.57 3.56
CA LEU A 61 -20.44 -14.46 3.51
C LEU A 61 -21.09 -15.62 4.30
N PRO A 62 -21.06 -15.60 5.65
CA PRO A 62 -21.62 -16.69 6.47
C PRO A 62 -23.12 -16.91 6.26
N SER A 63 -23.85 -15.85 5.91
CA SER A 63 -25.28 -15.90 5.60
C SER A 63 -25.59 -16.49 4.21
N GLY A 64 -24.57 -16.92 3.47
CA GLY A 64 -24.69 -17.42 2.11
C GLY A 64 -24.66 -16.33 1.02
N GLY A 65 -24.73 -16.76 -0.23
CA GLY A 65 -24.59 -15.91 -1.42
C GLY A 65 -23.19 -15.97 -2.03
N GLY A 66 -23.00 -15.22 -3.11
CA GLY A 66 -21.79 -15.27 -3.92
C GLY A 66 -21.66 -16.54 -4.76
N ASP A 67 -20.62 -16.59 -5.58
CA ASP A 67 -20.36 -17.70 -6.49
C ASP A 67 -18.89 -18.16 -6.34
N ALA A 68 -18.71 -19.40 -5.89
CA ALA A 68 -17.39 -19.95 -5.61
C ALA A 68 -16.54 -20.10 -6.87
N GLU A 69 -17.16 -20.32 -8.04
CA GLU A 69 -16.43 -20.42 -9.31
C GLU A 69 -15.85 -19.06 -9.74
N ASN A 70 -16.62 -17.98 -9.59
CA ASN A 70 -16.17 -16.61 -9.84
C ASN A 70 -15.04 -16.22 -8.88
N LEU A 71 -15.17 -16.52 -7.59
CA LEU A 71 -14.08 -16.32 -6.64
C LEU A 71 -12.85 -17.14 -7.03
N GLN A 72 -13.02 -18.40 -7.41
CA GLN A 72 -11.92 -19.25 -7.88
C GLN A 72 -11.19 -18.65 -9.10
N ARG A 73 -11.91 -18.01 -10.03
CA ARG A 73 -11.28 -17.36 -11.20
C ARG A 73 -10.42 -16.17 -10.79
N ILE A 74 -10.88 -15.36 -9.84
CA ILE A 74 -10.11 -14.23 -9.26
C ILE A 74 -8.85 -14.76 -8.57
N LEU A 75 -8.99 -15.77 -7.70
CA LEU A 75 -7.87 -16.38 -6.97
C LEU A 75 -6.83 -16.98 -7.92
N ARG A 76 -7.27 -17.63 -8.99
CA ARG A 76 -6.37 -18.24 -9.99
C ARG A 76 -5.58 -17.20 -10.79
N LEU A 77 -6.20 -16.08 -11.16
CA LEU A 77 -5.47 -14.96 -11.76
C LEU A 77 -4.42 -14.43 -10.78
N LEU A 78 -4.79 -14.17 -9.53
CA LEU A 78 -3.86 -13.64 -8.54
C LEU A 78 -2.77 -14.64 -8.12
N THR A 79 -3.01 -15.94 -8.28
CA THR A 79 -1.99 -17.00 -8.15
C THR A 79 -0.89 -16.84 -9.19
N SER A 80 -1.22 -16.51 -10.45
CA SER A 80 -0.19 -16.33 -11.49
C SER A 80 0.71 -15.11 -11.27
N TYR A 81 0.27 -14.18 -10.40
CA TYR A 81 1.03 -13.02 -9.94
C TYR A 81 1.62 -13.21 -8.54
N GLY A 82 1.60 -14.44 -8.02
CA GLY A 82 2.27 -14.79 -6.77
C GLY A 82 1.59 -14.26 -5.50
N VAL A 83 0.31 -13.87 -5.53
CA VAL A 83 -0.44 -13.46 -4.33
C VAL A 83 -0.91 -14.68 -3.53
N PHE A 84 -1.29 -15.75 -4.23
CA PHE A 84 -1.72 -17.01 -3.63
C PHE A 84 -0.86 -18.17 -4.11
N SER A 85 -0.76 -19.21 -3.30
CA SER A 85 -0.29 -20.54 -3.71
C SER A 85 -1.48 -21.44 -3.97
N GLU A 86 -1.50 -22.06 -5.13
CA GLU A 86 -2.53 -23.02 -5.53
C GLU A 86 -2.11 -24.44 -5.14
N HIS A 87 -3.01 -25.13 -4.43
CA HIS A 87 -2.84 -26.52 -3.99
C HIS A 87 -3.87 -27.38 -4.69
N ARG A 88 -3.41 -28.45 -5.34
CA ARG A 88 -4.28 -29.36 -6.09
C ARG A 88 -3.95 -30.80 -5.73
N GLU A 89 -4.85 -31.42 -4.98
CA GLU A 89 -4.84 -32.86 -4.76
C GLU A 89 -5.46 -33.57 -5.99
N PHE A 90 -4.98 -34.77 -6.30
CA PHE A 90 -5.49 -35.53 -7.44
C PHE A 90 -6.97 -35.89 -7.23
N GLY A 91 -7.84 -35.42 -8.12
CA GLY A 91 -9.30 -35.60 -8.00
C GLY A 91 -9.97 -34.72 -6.93
N GLY A 92 -9.22 -33.85 -6.24
CA GLY A 92 -9.74 -32.95 -5.21
C GLY A 92 -10.09 -31.54 -5.72
N GLU A 93 -10.76 -30.78 -4.86
CA GLU A 93 -11.01 -29.35 -5.08
C GLU A 93 -9.70 -28.55 -5.03
N ARG A 94 -9.65 -27.47 -5.82
CA ARG A 94 -8.55 -26.53 -5.79
C ARG A 94 -8.61 -25.71 -4.50
N LYS A 95 -7.48 -25.66 -3.78
CA LYS A 95 -7.33 -24.90 -2.55
C LYS A 95 -6.26 -23.83 -2.70
N TYR A 96 -6.34 -22.80 -1.86
CA TYR A 96 -5.47 -21.63 -1.91
C TYR A 96 -4.94 -21.30 -0.52
N SER A 97 -3.67 -20.97 -0.44
CA SER A 97 -3.05 -20.32 0.72
C SER A 97 -2.40 -19.01 0.29
N LEU A 98 -2.06 -18.15 1.24
CA LEU A 98 -1.33 -16.90 0.95
C LEU A 98 0.15 -17.19 0.71
N THR A 99 0.77 -16.47 -0.22
CA THR A 99 2.24 -16.30 -0.26
C THR A 99 2.65 -15.19 0.71
N GLU A 100 3.94 -14.82 0.74
CA GLU A 100 4.38 -13.62 1.46
C GLU A 100 3.72 -12.33 0.92
N ILE A 101 3.50 -12.23 -0.40
CA ILE A 101 2.76 -11.10 -1.00
C ILE A 101 1.30 -11.11 -0.54
N GLY A 102 0.63 -12.27 -0.56
CA GLY A 102 -0.74 -12.36 -0.06
C GLY A 102 -0.85 -12.06 1.44
N LYS A 103 0.13 -12.49 2.23
CA LYS A 103 0.19 -12.30 3.67
C LYS A 103 0.36 -10.82 4.03
N SER A 104 1.06 -10.02 3.23
CA SER A 104 1.19 -8.58 3.47
C SER A 104 -0.15 -7.82 3.35
N LEU A 105 -1.19 -8.45 2.80
CA LEU A 105 -2.54 -7.89 2.71
C LEU A 105 -3.41 -8.21 3.92
N VAL A 106 -2.99 -9.17 4.76
CA VAL A 106 -3.69 -9.54 6.00
C VAL A 106 -3.51 -8.44 7.02
N THR A 107 -4.60 -8.10 7.70
CA THR A 107 -4.57 -7.13 8.80
C THR A 107 -3.89 -7.76 10.02
N ASP A 108 -2.80 -7.15 10.47
CA ASP A 108 -2.06 -7.61 11.67
C ASP A 108 -2.77 -7.20 12.98
N ALA A 109 -2.16 -7.53 14.12
CA ALA A 109 -2.73 -7.28 15.44
C ALA A 109 -2.86 -5.79 15.76
N GLU A 110 -2.03 -4.96 15.13
CA GLU A 110 -2.01 -3.51 15.21
C GLU A 110 -2.98 -2.84 14.21
N GLY A 111 -3.66 -3.64 13.37
CA GLY A 111 -4.61 -3.16 12.37
C GLY A 111 -3.95 -2.69 11.07
N LEU A 112 -2.69 -3.05 10.82
CA LEU A 112 -1.90 -2.63 9.66
C LEU A 112 -1.92 -3.70 8.56
N SER A 113 -1.95 -3.25 7.31
CA SER A 113 -1.69 -4.09 6.14
C SER A 113 -1.39 -3.24 4.91
N TYR A 114 -0.90 -3.85 3.84
CA TYR A 114 -0.73 -3.19 2.53
C TYR A 114 -2.05 -3.06 1.75
N ALA A 115 -3.15 -3.66 2.22
CA ALA A 115 -4.42 -3.65 1.50
C ALA A 115 -5.01 -2.22 1.32
N PRO A 116 -5.03 -1.34 2.35
CA PRO A 116 -5.44 0.05 2.16
C PRO A 116 -4.60 0.81 1.12
N TYR A 117 -3.31 0.49 0.99
CA TYR A 117 -2.43 1.09 -0.02
C TYR A 117 -2.85 0.72 -1.44
N VAL A 118 -3.18 -0.57 -1.66
CA VAL A 118 -3.73 -1.03 -2.94
C VAL A 118 -5.06 -0.32 -3.22
N LEU A 119 -5.97 -0.26 -2.25
CA LEU A 119 -7.27 0.39 -2.44
C LEU A 119 -7.13 1.89 -2.74
N GLN A 120 -6.18 2.59 -2.10
CA GLN A 120 -5.94 4.01 -2.31
C GLN A 120 -5.53 4.31 -3.75
N HIS A 121 -4.67 3.49 -4.35
CA HIS A 121 -4.21 3.65 -5.75
C HIS A 121 -5.30 3.34 -6.80
N HIS A 122 -6.42 2.75 -6.37
CA HIS A 122 -7.51 2.33 -7.23
C HIS A 122 -8.85 2.93 -6.82
N GLN A 123 -8.83 4.07 -6.12
CA GLN A 123 -10.03 4.88 -5.91
C GLN A 123 -10.54 5.45 -7.23
N ASP A 124 -11.86 5.51 -7.40
CA ASP A 124 -12.50 5.99 -8.62
C ASP A 124 -11.99 7.36 -9.09
N ALA A 125 -11.75 8.29 -8.15
CA ALA A 125 -11.21 9.62 -8.44
C ALA A 125 -9.79 9.57 -9.04
N LEU A 126 -8.93 8.66 -8.57
CA LEU A 126 -7.60 8.49 -9.17
C LEU A 126 -7.71 7.75 -10.50
N MET A 127 -8.58 6.74 -10.57
CA MET A 127 -8.83 5.95 -11.77
C MET A 127 -9.35 6.78 -12.95
N SER A 128 -10.14 7.83 -12.69
CA SER A 128 -10.62 8.74 -13.73
C SER A 128 -9.54 9.63 -14.33
N ALA A 129 -8.39 9.82 -13.66
CA ALA A 129 -7.29 10.64 -14.14
C ALA A 129 -6.31 9.87 -15.06
N TRP A 130 -6.17 8.55 -14.87
CA TRP A 130 -5.24 7.71 -15.66
C TRP A 130 -5.39 7.81 -17.18
N PRO A 131 -6.61 7.87 -17.76
CA PRO A 131 -6.78 8.04 -19.21
C PRO A 131 -6.17 9.33 -19.75
N LEU A 132 -5.99 10.36 -18.91
CA LEU A 132 -5.47 11.68 -19.29
C LEU A 132 -3.97 11.85 -19.06
N VAL A 133 -3.22 10.80 -18.66
CA VAL A 133 -1.77 10.91 -18.41
C VAL A 133 -1.00 11.42 -19.62
N HIS A 134 -1.44 11.08 -20.84
CA HIS A 134 -0.84 11.60 -22.07
C HIS A 134 -0.93 13.13 -22.19
N GLU A 135 -1.93 13.76 -21.57
CA GLU A 135 -2.12 15.20 -21.63
C GLU A 135 -1.11 15.96 -20.76
N ALA A 136 -0.53 15.33 -19.74
CA ALA A 136 0.56 15.93 -18.96
C ALA A 136 1.81 16.19 -19.82
N VAL A 137 1.96 15.47 -20.94
CA VAL A 137 3.02 15.71 -21.93
C VAL A 137 2.65 16.87 -22.85
N LEU A 138 1.36 17.03 -23.18
CA LEU A 138 0.87 18.09 -24.06
C LEU A 138 0.81 19.44 -23.36
N ASP A 139 0.42 19.44 -22.09
CA ASP A 139 0.35 20.60 -21.22
C ASP A 139 0.94 20.25 -19.84
N PRO A 140 2.25 20.54 -19.62
CA PRO A 140 2.91 20.24 -18.36
C PRO A 140 2.49 21.18 -17.21
N THR A 141 1.63 22.17 -17.47
CA THR A 141 1.19 23.12 -16.44
C THR A 141 -0.02 22.62 -15.66
N ILE A 142 -0.72 21.60 -16.16
CA ILE A 142 -1.93 21.06 -15.55
C ILE A 142 -1.77 19.55 -15.34
N GLU A 143 -1.74 19.13 -14.07
CA GLU A 143 -1.75 17.73 -13.69
C GLU A 143 -3.07 17.04 -14.10
N PRO A 144 -3.04 15.79 -14.64
CA PRO A 144 -4.25 15.06 -15.03
C PRO A 144 -5.34 14.98 -13.96
N PHE A 145 -4.97 14.81 -12.68
CA PHE A 145 -5.94 14.79 -11.59
C PHE A 145 -6.67 16.13 -11.44
N VAL A 146 -5.91 17.24 -11.46
CA VAL A 146 -6.45 18.60 -11.40
C VAL A 146 -7.37 18.85 -12.60
N LYS A 147 -7.03 18.35 -13.78
CA LYS A 147 -7.87 18.52 -14.97
C LYS A 147 -9.23 17.83 -14.85
N VAL A 148 -9.29 16.66 -14.20
CA VAL A 148 -10.56 15.93 -14.00
C VAL A 148 -11.38 16.52 -12.85
N HIS A 149 -10.74 16.88 -11.74
CA HIS A 149 -11.43 17.20 -10.49
C HIS A 149 -11.40 18.68 -10.10
N GLY A 150 -10.66 19.51 -10.84
CA GLY A 150 -10.53 20.96 -10.62
C GLY A 150 -9.58 21.35 -9.49
N GLU A 151 -9.00 20.39 -8.76
CA GLU A 151 -8.10 20.63 -7.64
C GLU A 151 -7.10 19.49 -7.45
N PRO A 152 -5.98 19.71 -6.74
CA PRO A 152 -5.00 18.65 -6.47
C PRO A 152 -5.56 17.51 -5.62
N ALA A 153 -5.00 16.31 -5.78
CA ALA A 153 -5.47 15.09 -5.12
C ALA A 153 -5.55 15.23 -3.59
N TYR A 154 -4.53 15.82 -2.96
CA TYR A 154 -4.50 16.00 -1.50
C TYR A 154 -5.67 16.86 -0.99
N SER A 155 -5.92 18.00 -1.63
CA SER A 155 -7.05 18.89 -1.32
C SER A 155 -8.40 18.18 -1.54
N TYR A 156 -8.51 17.42 -2.63
CA TYR A 156 -9.71 16.65 -2.95
C TYR A 156 -10.03 15.60 -1.89
N TYR A 157 -9.02 14.81 -1.48
CA TYR A 157 -9.20 13.78 -0.47
C TYR A 157 -9.45 14.37 0.91
N GLY A 158 -8.77 15.46 1.28
CA GLY A 158 -8.95 16.15 2.56
C GLY A 158 -10.39 16.56 2.84
N LYS A 159 -11.17 16.88 1.79
CA LYS A 159 -12.60 17.23 1.88
C LYS A 159 -13.53 16.03 2.07
N LYS A 160 -13.03 14.80 1.93
CA LYS A 160 -13.83 13.56 1.92
C LYS A 160 -13.37 12.61 3.03
N PRO A 161 -14.05 12.57 4.19
CA PRO A 161 -13.59 11.83 5.37
C PRO A 161 -13.24 10.37 5.12
N GLU A 162 -14.02 9.64 4.32
CA GLU A 162 -13.76 8.24 3.97
C GLU A 162 -12.48 8.08 3.14
N MET A 163 -12.29 8.92 2.12
CA MET A 163 -11.12 8.85 1.23
C MET A 163 -9.86 9.30 1.97
N ASN A 164 -9.94 10.34 2.80
CA ASN A 164 -8.86 10.76 3.67
C ASN A 164 -8.50 9.66 4.69
N GLY A 165 -9.52 9.02 5.28
CA GLY A 165 -9.32 7.89 6.18
C GLY A 165 -8.59 6.72 5.51
N LEU A 166 -8.94 6.41 4.25
CA LEU A 166 -8.24 5.39 3.47
C LEU A 166 -6.79 5.79 3.17
N MET A 167 -6.55 7.04 2.75
CA MET A 167 -5.21 7.56 2.51
C MET A 167 -4.34 7.44 3.76
N ARG A 168 -4.87 7.82 4.93
CA ARG A 168 -4.15 7.68 6.20
C ARG A 168 -3.83 6.22 6.52
N LYS A 169 -4.79 5.31 6.38
CA LYS A 169 -4.57 3.86 6.57
C LYS A 169 -3.54 3.30 5.59
N ALA A 170 -3.57 3.71 4.32
CA ALA A 170 -2.60 3.34 3.30
C ALA A 170 -1.19 3.76 3.69
N MET A 171 -1.03 5.01 4.14
CA MET A 171 0.27 5.52 4.56
C MET A 171 0.77 4.78 5.80
N SER A 172 -0.05 4.58 6.83
CA SER A 172 0.35 3.81 8.03
C SER A 172 0.74 2.36 7.69
N GLY A 173 -0.07 1.68 6.86
CA GLY A 173 0.15 0.28 6.48
C GLY A 173 1.45 0.01 5.74
N VAL A 174 1.96 0.98 4.96
CA VAL A 174 3.28 0.89 4.30
C VAL A 174 4.40 1.39 5.21
N SER A 175 4.13 2.46 5.97
CA SER A 175 5.15 3.17 6.75
C SER A 175 5.70 2.34 7.89
N VAL A 176 4.82 1.68 8.65
CA VAL A 176 5.23 0.96 9.85
C VAL A 176 6.12 -0.25 9.50
N PRO A 177 5.74 -1.18 8.59
CA PRO A 177 6.61 -2.30 8.23
C PRO A 177 7.96 -1.85 7.63
N PHE A 178 7.94 -0.79 6.82
CA PHE A 178 9.16 -0.18 6.29
C PHE A 178 10.06 0.33 7.40
N MET A 179 9.51 1.12 8.34
CA MET A 179 10.26 1.66 9.46
C MET A 179 10.79 0.57 10.39
N THR A 180 10.03 -0.49 10.65
CA THR A 180 10.50 -1.67 11.40
C THR A 180 11.73 -2.28 10.73
N SER A 181 11.66 -2.49 9.41
CA SER A 181 12.79 -3.05 8.63
C SER A 181 14.02 -2.14 8.65
N VAL A 182 13.83 -0.83 8.52
CA VAL A 182 14.91 0.16 8.66
C VAL A 182 15.52 0.06 10.05
N LEU A 183 14.72 0.08 11.11
CA LEU A 183 15.20 0.06 12.49
C LEU A 183 15.88 -1.26 12.91
N ASP A 184 15.60 -2.36 12.21
CA ASP A 184 16.27 -3.64 12.44
C ASP A 184 17.63 -3.74 11.73
N GLY A 185 17.83 -3.01 10.63
CA GLY A 185 19.05 -3.04 9.83
C GLY A 185 19.93 -1.78 9.89
N TYR A 186 19.43 -0.67 10.45
CA TYR A 186 20.09 0.63 10.43
C TYR A 186 20.59 1.06 11.81
N ASP A 187 21.91 1.16 11.93
CA ASP A 187 22.59 1.55 13.16
C ASP A 187 22.97 3.04 13.21
N GLY A 188 22.63 3.84 12.19
CA GLY A 188 23.10 5.23 12.07
C GLY A 188 22.47 6.21 13.06
N PHE A 189 21.53 5.75 13.91
CA PHE A 189 21.02 6.54 15.04
C PHE A 189 21.95 6.49 16.26
N LYS A 190 22.96 5.60 16.31
CA LYS A 190 23.89 5.52 17.45
C LYS A 190 24.59 6.86 17.68
N GLY A 191 24.52 7.36 18.91
CA GLY A 191 25.14 8.62 19.31
C GLY A 191 24.28 9.87 19.11
N VAL A 192 23.15 9.77 18.40
CA VAL A 192 22.17 10.86 18.27
C VAL A 192 21.46 11.08 19.61
N LYS A 193 21.39 12.33 20.08
CA LYS A 193 20.63 12.71 21.28
C LYS A 193 19.39 13.52 20.95
N ARG A 194 19.48 14.37 19.93
CA ARG A 194 18.39 15.20 19.41
C ARG A 194 18.16 14.84 17.95
N LEU A 195 16.96 14.36 17.62
CA LEU A 195 16.58 13.95 16.27
C LEU A 195 15.40 14.79 15.79
N VAL A 196 15.51 15.39 14.60
CA VAL A 196 14.37 16.02 13.94
C VAL A 196 13.87 15.16 12.78
N ASP A 197 12.57 14.88 12.76
CA ASP A 197 11.85 14.25 11.64
C ASP A 197 11.18 15.36 10.83
N VAL A 198 11.67 15.61 9.62
CA VAL A 198 11.19 16.68 8.73
C VAL A 198 10.19 16.12 7.73
N GLY A 199 8.98 16.69 7.72
CA GLY A 199 7.82 16.09 7.04
C GLY A 199 7.27 14.89 7.81
N GLY A 200 7.40 14.89 9.14
CA GLY A 200 7.08 13.75 10.01
C GLY A 200 5.58 13.54 10.21
N SER A 201 4.71 14.42 9.71
CA SER A 201 3.25 14.35 9.79
C SER A 201 2.76 14.11 11.23
N ALA A 202 2.03 13.02 11.50
CA ALA A 202 1.57 12.67 12.85
C ALA A 202 2.70 12.21 13.81
N GLY A 203 3.94 12.06 13.34
CA GLY A 203 5.10 11.68 14.15
C GLY A 203 5.27 10.18 14.37
N ASP A 204 4.60 9.33 13.57
CA ASP A 204 4.65 7.87 13.72
C ASP A 204 6.06 7.29 13.52
N CYS A 205 6.78 7.76 12.50
CA CYS A 205 8.15 7.29 12.24
C CYS A 205 9.07 7.66 13.41
N LEU A 206 9.02 8.91 13.84
CA LEU A 206 9.77 9.39 15.01
C LEU A 206 9.45 8.58 16.27
N ARG A 207 8.16 8.34 16.57
CA ARG A 207 7.73 7.49 17.69
C ARG A 207 8.39 6.10 17.65
N MET A 208 8.40 5.44 16.50
CA MET A 208 9.04 4.14 16.34
C MET A 208 10.56 4.20 16.57
N ILE A 209 11.22 5.24 16.04
CA ILE A 209 12.66 5.45 16.23
C ILE A 209 12.99 5.61 17.72
N LEU A 210 12.26 6.45 18.45
CA LEU A 210 12.48 6.69 19.89
C LEU A 210 12.23 5.42 20.74
N GLN A 211 11.22 4.62 20.38
CA GLN A 211 10.93 3.35 21.06
C GLN A 211 12.06 2.33 20.88
N LYS A 212 12.65 2.24 19.68
CA LYS A 212 13.79 1.35 19.40
C LYS A 212 15.09 1.87 20.01
N HIS A 213 15.28 3.19 20.03
CA HIS A 213 16.50 3.86 20.44
C HIS A 213 16.26 4.82 21.61
N PRO A 214 16.02 4.30 22.84
CA PRO A 214 15.68 5.12 24.01
C PRO A 214 16.80 6.05 24.49
N PHE A 215 17.99 5.96 23.90
CA PHE A 215 19.10 6.87 24.18
C PHE A 215 18.97 8.23 23.46
N ILE A 216 18.06 8.36 22.48
CA ILE A 216 17.65 9.63 21.87
C ILE A 216 16.74 10.33 22.88
N CYS A 217 17.20 11.44 23.44
CA CYS A 217 16.54 12.12 24.56
C CYS A 217 15.46 13.10 24.11
N GLU A 218 15.56 13.61 22.87
CA GLU A 218 14.66 14.62 22.33
C GLU A 218 14.32 14.31 20.86
N GLY A 219 13.06 13.99 20.61
CA GLY A 219 12.51 13.94 19.26
C GLY A 219 11.82 15.25 18.92
N ILE A 220 12.06 15.78 17.73
CA ILE A 220 11.37 16.93 17.17
C ILE A 220 10.62 16.47 15.93
N ASN A 221 9.28 16.46 15.98
CA ASN A 221 8.47 16.26 14.79
C ASN A 221 8.22 17.61 14.14
N PHE A 222 8.68 17.80 12.90
CA PHE A 222 8.61 19.07 12.19
C PHE A 222 7.81 18.93 10.89
N ASP A 223 6.72 19.67 10.77
CA ASP A 223 5.84 19.71 9.60
C ASP A 223 5.16 21.09 9.50
N LEU A 224 4.24 21.27 8.55
CA LEU A 224 3.43 22.48 8.45
C LEU A 224 2.63 22.72 9.74
N PRO A 225 2.43 23.99 10.17
CA PRO A 225 1.73 24.31 11.41
C PRO A 225 0.37 23.62 11.59
N GLU A 226 -0.42 23.56 10.53
CA GLU A 226 -1.74 22.92 10.49
C GLU A 226 -1.66 21.39 10.65
N VAL A 227 -0.59 20.75 10.16
CA VAL A 227 -0.41 19.30 10.25
C VAL A 227 -0.01 18.91 11.67
N VAL A 228 0.96 19.60 12.25
CA VAL A 228 1.42 19.28 13.61
C VAL A 228 0.39 19.65 14.69
N ALA A 229 -0.52 20.59 14.41
CA ALA A 229 -1.62 20.94 15.32
C ALA A 229 -2.60 19.77 15.54
N GLU A 230 -2.71 18.86 14.57
CA GLU A 230 -3.55 17.67 14.63
C GLU A 230 -2.79 16.43 15.11
N ALA A 231 -1.47 16.54 15.34
CA ALA A 231 -0.65 15.40 15.73
C ALA A 231 -0.96 14.95 17.18
N PRO A 232 -1.02 13.63 17.42
CA PRO A 232 -1.23 13.11 18.77
C PRO A 232 -0.04 13.43 19.67
N SER A 233 -0.28 13.57 20.98
CA SER A 233 0.83 13.68 21.94
C SER A 233 1.63 12.38 21.98
N ILE A 234 2.93 12.47 21.73
CA ILE A 234 3.86 11.34 21.75
C ILE A 234 4.92 11.59 22.84
N PRO A 235 5.10 10.69 23.82
CA PRO A 235 6.14 10.84 24.84
C PRO A 235 7.53 11.01 24.24
N GLY A 236 8.27 12.03 24.70
CA GLY A 236 9.62 12.33 24.21
C GLY A 236 9.68 13.09 22.88
N VAL A 237 8.53 13.46 22.31
CA VAL A 237 8.44 14.21 21.05
C VAL A 237 7.88 15.62 21.30
N THR A 238 8.52 16.61 20.70
CA THR A 238 8.00 17.98 20.57
C THR A 238 7.55 18.23 19.14
N HIS A 239 6.32 18.67 18.97
CA HIS A 239 5.77 19.05 17.67
C HIS A 239 6.07 20.52 17.36
N ILE A 240 6.72 20.80 16.23
CA ILE A 240 7.09 22.14 15.81
C ILE A 240 6.54 22.40 14.41
N GLY A 241 5.70 23.43 14.28
CA GLY A 241 5.16 23.88 13.01
C GLY A 241 6.10 24.84 12.30
N GLY A 242 6.32 24.66 11.00
CA GLY A 242 7.11 25.59 10.21
C GLY A 242 7.18 25.23 8.73
N ASP A 243 8.12 25.86 8.04
CA ASP A 243 8.36 25.67 6.61
C ASP A 243 9.81 25.21 6.42
N MET A 244 9.99 23.96 6.00
CA MET A 244 11.31 23.35 5.82
C MET A 244 12.17 24.05 4.77
N PHE A 245 11.57 24.78 3.83
CA PHE A 245 12.29 25.55 2.83
C PHE A 245 12.85 26.86 3.39
N LYS A 246 12.41 27.28 4.58
CA LYS A 246 12.92 28.45 5.29
C LYS A 246 13.91 28.07 6.39
N SER A 247 13.52 27.14 7.25
CA SER A 247 14.36 26.71 8.37
C SER A 247 13.90 25.36 8.92
N ILE A 248 14.85 24.57 9.40
CA ILE A 248 14.61 23.31 10.11
C ILE A 248 15.18 23.46 11.54
N PRO A 249 14.49 22.94 12.58
CA PRO A 249 15.01 22.94 13.94
C PRO A 249 16.42 22.31 14.06
N ALA A 250 17.28 22.93 14.86
CA ALA A 250 18.64 22.41 15.10
C ALA A 250 18.61 21.13 15.95
N ALA A 251 19.22 20.08 15.44
CA ALA A 251 19.31 18.75 16.04
C ALA A 251 20.64 18.08 15.65
N ASP A 252 21.00 16.96 16.29
CA ASP A 252 22.23 16.23 15.96
C ASP A 252 22.10 15.49 14.62
N ALA A 253 20.88 15.10 14.26
CA ALA A 253 20.55 14.44 13.00
C ALA A 253 19.18 14.88 12.48
N ILE A 254 19.04 14.82 11.15
CA ILE A 254 17.78 15.03 10.43
C ILE A 254 17.36 13.69 9.82
N PHE A 255 16.14 13.26 10.11
CA PHE A 255 15.46 12.16 9.45
C PHE A 255 14.44 12.74 8.47
N MET A 256 14.44 12.20 7.24
CA MET A 256 13.48 12.55 6.19
C MET A 256 13.07 11.27 5.50
N LYS A 257 11.79 10.93 5.62
CA LYS A 257 11.21 9.82 4.88
C LYS A 257 10.42 10.35 3.70
N VAL A 258 10.89 10.03 2.50
CA VAL A 258 10.22 10.42 1.26
C VAL A 258 9.33 9.28 0.78
N HIS A 259 8.06 9.56 0.56
CA HIS A 259 7.18 8.69 -0.21
C HIS A 259 7.32 9.09 -1.68
N HIS A 260 7.78 8.15 -2.54
CA HIS A 260 7.65 8.32 -3.97
C HIS A 260 6.16 8.14 -4.32
N PHE A 261 5.49 9.24 -4.67
CA PHE A 261 4.18 9.23 -5.32
C PHE A 261 4.36 9.18 -6.84
#